data_AF-A0A979EGC5-F1
#
_entry.id   AF-A0A979EGC5-F1
#
_cell.length_a   1.000
_cell.length_b   1.000
_cell.length_c   1.000
_cell.angle_alpha   90.00
_cell.angle_beta   90.00
_cell.angle_gamma   90.00
#
_symmetry.space_group_name_H-M   'P 1'
#
loop_
_entity.id
_entity.type
_entity.pdbx_description
1 polymer ?
#
loop_
_entity_poly.entity_id
_entity_poly.type
_entity_poly.pdbx_seq_one_letter_code
_entity_poly.pdbx_strand_id
1 'polypeptide(L)'
;MHDVVKIVNDVRSKPLSHLQFKVLLDEMDAQYGDVLYHQEVRWLSRGKVLRRLFDLRDEIRAFQESKIGSIQEPMDKKWFSDLAFPVDVTELLNVLNVQLQGKDQIITQLFYHVRAFKQKLLLLRRHLSAGNLAHFPCFTEAGMVKEKVPEYDAVFSNLFQEFDSHFEDFRHNASDFEWFVQPFTISVDTVSDDLQMEPIELQCDSELKHKFRSLPLTDFYKCVPANRYPKMCKQAQVMLSLFGSTYHCEQTFSLMNLNKCKLRCKLTDSHLHNILTLTVSRLNPNLEKLLKNKDQLHVSH
;
A
#
# COMPACT_ATOMS: atom_id res chain seq x y z
N MET A 1 3.96 -17.59 11.54
CA MET A 1 5.11 -16.65 11.44
C MET A 1 6.30 -17.07 12.30
N HIS A 2 6.09 -17.51 13.54
CA HIS A 2 7.18 -18.00 14.40
C HIS A 2 8.06 -19.06 13.71
N ASP A 3 7.43 -20.12 13.18
CA ASP A 3 8.16 -21.23 12.54
C ASP A 3 8.88 -20.79 11.27
N VAL A 4 8.26 -19.89 10.49
CA VAL A 4 8.87 -19.26 9.30
C VAL A 4 10.14 -18.51 9.68
N VAL A 5 10.11 -17.70 10.76
CA VAL A 5 11.30 -16.98 11.25
C VAL A 5 12.36 -17.97 11.73
N LYS A 6 11.96 -19.02 12.44
CA LYS A 6 12.87 -20.05 12.95
C LYS A 6 13.57 -20.79 11.80
N ILE A 7 12.84 -21.23 10.78
CA ILE A 7 13.43 -21.85 9.57
C ILE A 7 14.42 -20.91 8.89
N VAL A 8 14.05 -19.65 8.66
CA VAL A 8 14.94 -18.66 8.04
C VAL A 8 16.20 -18.46 8.89
N ASN A 9 16.06 -18.40 10.22
CA ASN A 9 17.18 -18.27 11.13
C ASN A 9 18.05 -19.53 11.16
N ASP A 10 17.48 -20.73 11.10
CA ASP A 10 18.25 -21.98 11.08
C ASP A 10 19.10 -22.10 9.81
N VAL A 11 18.56 -21.68 8.67
CA VAL A 11 19.30 -21.60 7.40
C VAL A 11 20.40 -20.54 7.49
N ARG A 12 20.11 -19.35 8.02
CA ARG A 12 21.02 -18.19 7.94
C ARG A 12 21.99 -18.03 9.12
N SER A 13 21.73 -18.66 10.27
CA SER A 13 22.51 -18.44 11.51
C SER A 13 23.90 -19.06 11.46
N LYS A 14 24.09 -20.13 10.68
CA LYS A 14 25.38 -20.82 10.54
C LYS A 14 25.94 -20.58 9.13
N PRO A 15 27.15 -20.01 8.97
CA PRO A 15 27.73 -19.71 7.66
C PRO A 15 27.82 -20.91 6.72
N LEU A 16 28.17 -22.08 7.26
CA LEU A 16 28.25 -23.33 6.48
C LEU A 16 26.86 -23.79 6.00
N SER A 17 25.86 -23.76 6.90
CA SER A 17 24.46 -24.09 6.59
C SER A 17 23.93 -23.19 5.47
N HIS A 18 24.18 -21.87 5.57
CA HIS A 18 23.75 -20.91 4.57
C HIS A 18 24.41 -21.15 3.22
N LEU A 19 25.73 -21.37 3.19
CA LEU A 19 26.46 -21.64 1.96
C LEU A 19 25.96 -22.91 1.26
N GLN A 20 25.75 -23.98 2.03
CA GLN A 20 25.28 -25.25 1.49
C GLN A 20 23.82 -25.18 1.03
N PHE A 21 22.98 -24.45 1.74
CA PHE A 21 21.62 -24.18 1.26
C PHE A 21 21.64 -23.43 -0.07
N LYS A 22 22.53 -22.44 -0.25
CA LYS A 22 22.68 -21.76 -1.55
C LYS A 22 23.15 -22.70 -2.67
N VAL A 23 24.08 -23.61 -2.38
CA VAL A 23 24.49 -24.63 -3.34
C VAL A 23 23.31 -25.52 -3.72
N LEU A 24 22.50 -25.94 -2.75
CA LEU A 24 21.29 -26.73 -3.01
C LEU A 24 20.29 -25.97 -3.88
N LEU A 25 20.10 -24.67 -3.64
CA LEU A 25 19.23 -23.82 -4.47
C LEU A 25 19.71 -23.79 -5.93
N ASP A 26 21.02 -23.66 -6.16
CA ASP A 26 21.60 -23.67 -7.50
C ASP A 26 21.48 -25.07 -8.15
N GLU A 27 21.65 -26.16 -7.38
CA GLU A 27 21.51 -27.54 -7.86
C GLU A 27 20.06 -27.91 -8.24
N MET A 28 19.08 -27.33 -7.55
CA MET A 28 17.65 -27.57 -7.79
C MET A 28 17.04 -26.60 -8.80
N ASP A 29 17.83 -25.72 -9.43
CA ASP A 29 17.39 -24.65 -10.33
C ASP A 29 16.27 -23.80 -9.68
N ALA A 30 16.46 -23.48 -8.40
CA ALA A 30 15.47 -22.79 -7.59
C ALA A 30 15.19 -21.38 -8.15
N GLN A 31 13.94 -20.94 -8.05
CA GLN A 31 13.52 -19.62 -8.51
C GLN A 31 14.33 -18.47 -7.87
N TYR A 32 14.86 -18.71 -6.66
CA TYR A 32 15.64 -17.72 -5.92
C TYR A 32 16.91 -18.32 -5.35
N GLY A 33 18.02 -17.60 -5.47
CA GLY A 33 19.32 -18.04 -4.93
C GLY A 33 19.54 -17.78 -3.42
N ASP A 34 18.53 -17.34 -2.66
CA ASP A 34 18.59 -17.23 -1.19
C ASP A 34 17.21 -17.03 -0.54
N VAL A 35 17.10 -17.33 0.75
CA VAL A 35 16.00 -16.92 1.64
C VAL A 35 16.16 -15.46 2.07
N LEU A 36 15.04 -14.75 2.25
CA LEU A 36 15.06 -13.37 2.73
C LEU A 36 15.23 -13.32 4.25
N TYR A 37 16.19 -12.53 4.75
CA TYR A 37 16.33 -12.29 6.19
C TYR A 37 15.12 -11.52 6.72
N HIS A 38 14.56 -11.99 7.85
CA HIS A 38 13.49 -11.27 8.51
C HIS A 38 14.04 -10.00 9.16
N GLN A 39 13.71 -8.84 8.60
CA GLN A 39 13.89 -7.56 9.29
C GLN A 39 12.52 -7.12 9.81
N GLU A 40 12.43 -6.85 11.12
CA GLU A 40 11.20 -6.44 11.83
C GLU A 40 10.58 -5.14 11.28
N VAL A 41 11.28 -4.46 10.37
CA VAL A 41 11.06 -3.04 10.10
C VAL A 41 9.83 -2.74 9.24
N ARG A 42 9.24 -3.67 8.46
CA ARG A 42 8.03 -3.40 7.64
C ARG A 42 7.20 -4.64 7.37
N TRP A 43 5.87 -4.57 7.49
CA TRP A 43 5.00 -5.72 7.20
C TRP A 43 5.11 -6.26 5.75
N LEU A 44 5.46 -5.41 4.78
CA LEU A 44 5.80 -5.82 3.40
C LEU A 44 7.01 -6.79 3.37
N SER A 45 7.95 -6.68 4.31
CA SER A 45 9.06 -7.64 4.42
C SER A 45 8.54 -9.01 4.87
N ARG A 46 7.55 -9.03 5.77
CA ARG A 46 6.93 -10.27 6.27
C ARG A 46 6.20 -11.03 5.16
N GLY A 47 5.38 -10.33 4.37
CA GLY A 47 4.72 -10.92 3.21
C GLY A 47 5.71 -11.51 2.19
N LYS A 48 6.80 -10.78 1.90
CA LYS A 48 7.87 -11.26 1.01
C LYS A 48 8.62 -12.48 1.57
N VAL A 49 8.87 -12.51 2.88
CA VAL A 49 9.49 -13.67 3.54
C VAL A 49 8.59 -14.90 3.46
N LEU A 50 7.29 -14.73 3.72
CA LEU A 50 6.30 -15.81 3.59
C LEU A 50 6.27 -16.37 2.16
N ARG A 51 6.14 -15.47 1.17
CA ARG A 51 6.19 -15.82 -0.27
C ARG A 51 7.45 -16.59 -0.61
N ARG A 52 8.63 -16.05 -0.27
CA ARG A 52 9.92 -16.67 -0.56
C ARG A 52 10.04 -18.06 0.06
N LEU A 53 9.59 -18.22 1.30
CA LEU A 53 9.66 -19.50 1.97
C LEU A 53 8.71 -20.51 1.34
N PHE A 54 7.51 -20.08 0.94
CA PHE A 54 6.57 -20.93 0.23
C PHE A 54 7.07 -21.37 -1.15
N ASP A 55 7.70 -20.46 -1.89
CA ASP A 55 8.27 -20.76 -3.21
C ASP A 55 9.46 -21.73 -3.10
N LEU A 56 10.28 -21.60 -2.04
CA LEU A 56 11.45 -22.46 -1.77
C LEU A 56 11.12 -23.71 -0.92
N ARG A 57 9.84 -24.06 -0.76
CA ARG A 57 9.41 -25.10 0.19
C ARG A 57 9.99 -26.48 -0.08
N ASP A 58 10.23 -26.81 -1.34
CA ASP A 58 10.71 -28.14 -1.74
C ASP A 58 12.22 -28.25 -1.49
N GLU A 59 12.97 -27.19 -1.76
CA GLU A 59 14.39 -27.05 -1.43
C GLU A 59 14.61 -27.01 0.08
N ILE A 60 13.75 -26.31 0.82
CA ILE A 60 13.81 -26.28 2.28
C ILE A 60 13.52 -27.66 2.87
N ARG A 61 12.56 -28.41 2.30
CA ARG A 61 12.29 -29.80 2.71
C ARG A 61 13.50 -30.69 2.43
N ALA A 62 14.08 -30.61 1.23
CA ALA A 62 15.30 -31.35 0.88
C ALA A 62 16.47 -30.98 1.81
N PHE A 63 16.59 -29.72 2.18
CA PHE A 63 17.61 -29.26 3.12
C PHE A 63 17.40 -29.81 4.53
N GLN A 64 16.14 -29.89 5.00
CA GLN A 64 15.80 -30.51 6.27
C GLN A 64 16.13 -32.01 6.31
N GLU A 65 15.90 -32.72 5.21
CA GLU A 65 16.19 -34.16 5.07
C GLU A 65 17.70 -34.44 4.97
N SER A 66 18.49 -33.44 4.58
CA SER A 66 19.95 -33.54 4.61
C SER A 66 20.45 -33.69 6.05
N LYS A 67 21.52 -34.47 6.28
CA LYS A 67 22.17 -34.63 7.61
C LYS A 67 22.78 -33.34 8.18
N ILE A 68 22.61 -32.22 7.49
CA ILE A 68 23.21 -30.92 7.76
C ILE A 68 22.15 -29.91 8.19
N GLY A 69 20.90 -30.07 7.74
CA GLY A 69 19.78 -29.22 8.12
C GLY A 69 19.48 -29.36 9.61
N SER A 70 19.44 -28.22 10.32
CA SER A 70 18.96 -28.18 11.71
C SER A 70 17.47 -27.87 11.83
N ILE A 71 16.75 -27.82 10.71
CA ILE A 71 15.32 -27.52 10.68
C ILE A 71 14.57 -28.68 11.35
N GLN A 72 13.81 -28.38 12.40
CA GLN A 72 13.03 -29.37 13.15
C GLN A 72 11.52 -29.24 12.91
N GLU A 73 11.09 -28.32 12.04
CA GLU A 73 9.68 -28.05 11.82
C GLU A 73 9.01 -29.20 11.04
N PRO A 74 7.78 -29.62 11.40
CA PRO A 74 7.20 -30.86 10.89
C PRO A 74 6.90 -30.85 9.39
N MET A 75 6.78 -29.66 8.77
CA MET A 75 6.56 -29.46 7.32
C MET A 75 5.55 -30.46 6.73
N ASP A 76 4.49 -30.75 7.48
CA ASP A 76 3.42 -31.65 7.03
C ASP A 76 2.41 -30.88 6.18
N LYS A 77 1.43 -31.59 5.63
CA LYS A 77 0.36 -30.98 4.83
C LYS A 77 -0.37 -29.86 5.59
N LYS A 78 -0.56 -30.04 6.90
CA LYS A 78 -1.25 -29.08 7.78
C LYS A 78 -0.43 -27.79 7.94
N TRP A 79 0.89 -27.93 8.02
CA TRP A 79 1.85 -26.83 8.11
C TRP A 79 1.93 -26.06 6.79
N PHE A 80 2.00 -26.75 5.64
CA PHE A 80 2.00 -26.06 4.33
C PHE A 80 0.69 -25.33 4.05
N SER A 81 -0.46 -25.90 4.46
CA SER A 81 -1.76 -25.22 4.43
C SER A 81 -1.71 -23.90 5.25
N ASP A 82 -1.14 -23.93 6.46
CA ASP A 82 -0.99 -22.75 7.31
C ASP A 82 0.01 -21.72 6.81
N LEU A 83 1.01 -22.15 6.04
CA LEU A 83 1.94 -21.25 5.38
C LEU A 83 1.28 -20.59 4.16
N ALA A 84 0.58 -21.36 3.34
CA ALA A 84 0.03 -20.91 2.07
C ALA A 84 -1.11 -19.90 2.23
N PHE A 85 -1.99 -20.09 3.22
CA PHE A 85 -3.07 -19.15 3.49
C PHE A 85 -2.61 -17.69 3.70
N PRO A 86 -1.70 -17.39 4.65
CA PRO A 86 -1.23 -16.02 4.84
C PRO A 86 -0.37 -15.52 3.68
N VAL A 87 0.25 -16.38 2.87
CA VAL A 87 0.93 -15.96 1.64
C VAL A 87 -0.05 -15.30 0.67
N ASP A 88 -1.18 -15.94 0.39
CA ASP A 88 -2.22 -15.38 -0.49
C ASP A 88 -2.85 -14.10 0.10
N VAL A 89 -3.16 -14.10 1.41
CA VAL A 89 -3.73 -12.92 2.08
C VAL A 89 -2.75 -11.74 2.10
N THR A 90 -1.46 -11.98 2.38
CA THR A 90 -0.46 -10.91 2.40
C THR A 90 -0.17 -10.34 1.01
N GLU A 91 -0.28 -11.15 -0.04
CA GLU A 91 -0.20 -10.66 -1.42
C GLU A 91 -1.31 -9.65 -1.73
N LEU A 92 -2.54 -9.95 -1.32
CA LEU A 92 -3.68 -9.04 -1.49
C LEU A 92 -3.49 -7.75 -0.69
N LEU A 93 -2.95 -7.84 0.54
CA LEU A 93 -2.59 -6.67 1.34
C LEU A 93 -1.49 -5.84 0.65
N ASN A 94 -0.46 -6.48 0.09
CA ASN A 94 0.60 -5.80 -0.64
C ASN A 94 0.05 -4.99 -1.81
N VAL A 95 -0.88 -5.57 -2.58
CA VAL A 95 -1.56 -4.88 -3.68
C VAL A 95 -2.28 -3.64 -3.16
N LEU A 96 -3.08 -3.76 -2.10
CA LEU A 96 -3.75 -2.60 -1.49
C LEU A 96 -2.75 -1.54 -1.06
N ASN A 97 -1.66 -1.93 -0.42
CA ASN A 97 -0.68 -0.97 0.07
C ASN A 97 -0.01 -0.18 -1.06
N VAL A 98 0.32 -0.83 -2.17
CA VAL A 98 0.80 -0.13 -3.36
C VAL A 98 -0.24 0.86 -3.87
N GLN A 99 -1.53 0.48 -3.85
CA GLN A 99 -2.64 1.36 -4.23
C GLN A 99 -2.84 2.55 -3.28
N LEU A 100 -2.46 2.44 -2.01
CA LEU A 100 -2.55 3.52 -1.01
C LEU A 100 -1.33 4.45 -1.00
N GLN A 101 -0.21 3.98 -1.54
CA GLN A 101 1.06 4.71 -1.62
C GLN A 101 1.30 5.37 -2.99
N GLY A 102 0.25 5.53 -3.80
CA GLY A 102 0.35 6.18 -5.10
C GLY A 102 0.63 7.68 -4.95
N LYS A 103 1.37 8.24 -5.93
CA LYS A 103 1.55 9.69 -6.04
C LYS A 103 0.24 10.35 -6.49
N ASP A 104 0.00 11.57 -6.01
CA ASP A 104 -1.10 12.44 -6.43
C ASP A 104 -2.51 11.86 -6.22
N GLN A 105 -2.67 10.99 -5.24
CA GLN A 105 -3.97 10.45 -4.89
C GLN A 105 -4.72 11.39 -3.96
N ILE A 106 -5.98 11.66 -4.30
CA ILE A 106 -6.91 12.37 -3.43
C ILE A 106 -7.55 11.41 -2.43
N ILE A 107 -7.98 11.93 -1.28
CA ILE A 107 -8.51 11.12 -0.17
C ILE A 107 -9.63 10.17 -0.59
N THR A 108 -10.50 10.59 -1.51
CA THR A 108 -11.62 9.76 -1.97
C THR A 108 -11.18 8.57 -2.82
N GLN A 109 -10.06 8.65 -3.53
CA GLN A 109 -9.49 7.48 -4.22
C GLN A 109 -9.01 6.43 -3.22
N LEU A 110 -8.37 6.88 -2.14
CA LEU A 110 -7.90 6.01 -1.06
C LEU A 110 -9.06 5.36 -0.33
N PHE A 111 -10.13 6.13 -0.07
CA PHE A 111 -11.40 5.61 0.44
C PHE A 111 -11.94 4.47 -0.42
N TYR A 112 -11.99 4.64 -1.75
CA TYR A 112 -12.48 3.58 -2.63
C TYR A 112 -11.57 2.36 -2.69
N HIS A 113 -10.24 2.51 -2.60
CA HIS A 113 -9.33 1.37 -2.51
C HIS A 113 -9.59 0.54 -1.25
N VAL A 114 -9.74 1.20 -0.09
CA VAL A 114 -10.09 0.53 1.17
C VAL A 114 -11.48 -0.11 1.09
N ARG A 115 -12.48 0.61 0.59
CA ARG A 115 -13.84 0.08 0.41
C ARG A 115 -13.86 -1.17 -0.48
N ALA A 116 -13.16 -1.12 -1.61
CA ALA A 116 -13.04 -2.26 -2.53
C ALA A 116 -12.34 -3.44 -1.86
N PHE A 117 -11.28 -3.20 -1.09
CA PHE A 117 -10.59 -4.25 -0.36
C PHE A 117 -11.50 -4.93 0.67
N LYS A 118 -12.27 -4.17 1.45
CA LYS A 118 -13.27 -4.74 2.38
C LYS A 118 -14.29 -5.63 1.67
N GLN A 119 -14.76 -5.24 0.47
CA GLN A 119 -15.64 -6.09 -0.34
C GLN A 119 -14.94 -7.37 -0.83
N LYS A 120 -13.65 -7.29 -1.20
CA LYS A 120 -12.85 -8.46 -1.52
C LYS A 120 -12.74 -9.42 -0.34
N LEU A 121 -12.51 -8.92 0.89
CA LEU A 121 -12.46 -9.77 2.09
C LEU A 121 -13.78 -10.55 2.29
N LEU A 122 -14.93 -9.91 2.11
CA LEU A 122 -16.23 -10.58 2.19
C LEU A 122 -16.43 -11.65 1.11
N LEU A 123 -15.97 -11.39 -0.12
CA LEU A 123 -15.99 -12.38 -1.20
C LEU A 123 -15.09 -13.58 -0.88
N LEU A 124 -13.85 -13.31 -0.48
CA LEU A 124 -12.84 -14.33 -0.17
C LEU A 124 -13.27 -15.23 0.98
N ARG A 125 -13.90 -14.65 2.01
CA ARG A 125 -14.51 -15.40 3.11
C ARG A 125 -15.58 -16.37 2.61
N ARG A 126 -16.53 -15.89 1.78
CA ARG A 126 -17.57 -16.76 1.18
C ARG A 126 -16.97 -17.87 0.31
N HIS A 127 -15.94 -17.54 -0.47
CA HIS A 127 -15.23 -18.50 -1.31
C HIS A 127 -14.55 -19.58 -0.46
N LEU A 128 -13.86 -19.19 0.60
CA LEU A 128 -13.22 -20.10 1.54
C LEU A 128 -14.24 -21.06 2.17
N SER A 129 -15.38 -20.57 2.67
CA SER A 129 -16.43 -21.42 3.24
C SER A 129 -17.05 -22.38 2.21
N ALA A 130 -17.13 -21.97 0.94
CA ALA A 130 -17.61 -22.81 -0.15
C ALA A 130 -16.55 -23.78 -0.71
N GLY A 131 -15.30 -23.74 -0.21
CA GLY A 131 -14.18 -24.49 -0.76
C GLY A 131 -13.74 -24.03 -2.16
N ASN A 132 -14.15 -22.83 -2.59
CA ASN A 132 -13.72 -22.21 -3.83
C ASN A 132 -12.37 -21.52 -3.62
N LEU A 133 -11.31 -22.08 -4.21
CA LEU A 133 -9.95 -21.57 -4.04
C LEU A 133 -9.45 -20.72 -5.22
N ALA A 134 -10.34 -20.22 -6.09
CA ALA A 134 -9.96 -19.46 -7.29
C ALA A 134 -9.11 -18.19 -7.03
N HIS A 135 -9.12 -17.66 -5.80
CA HIS A 135 -8.33 -16.49 -5.40
C HIS A 135 -7.25 -16.83 -4.36
N PHE A 136 -6.94 -18.12 -4.21
CA PHE A 136 -5.97 -18.63 -3.26
C PHE A 136 -5.01 -19.62 -3.97
N PRO A 137 -4.15 -19.13 -4.89
CA PRO A 137 -3.30 -19.99 -5.69
C PRO A 137 -2.34 -20.84 -4.85
N CYS A 138 -1.67 -20.26 -3.85
CA CYS A 138 -0.76 -21.02 -3.00
C CYS A 138 -1.51 -21.99 -2.11
N PHE A 139 -2.68 -21.58 -1.62
CA PHE A 139 -3.50 -22.43 -0.79
C PHE A 139 -4.10 -23.62 -1.55
N THR A 140 -4.36 -23.42 -2.84
CA THR A 140 -4.74 -24.49 -3.77
C THR A 140 -3.58 -25.47 -3.94
N GLU A 141 -2.38 -24.96 -4.20
CA GLU A 141 -1.17 -25.75 -4.41
C GLU A 141 -0.77 -26.57 -3.16
N ALA A 142 -0.85 -25.98 -1.97
CA ALA A 142 -0.58 -26.66 -0.71
C ALA A 142 -1.64 -27.71 -0.33
N GLY A 143 -2.80 -27.71 -1.00
CA GLY A 143 -3.89 -28.61 -0.72
C GLY A 143 -4.58 -28.32 0.61
N MET A 144 -5.44 -27.29 0.62
CA MET A 144 -6.25 -26.85 1.78
C MET A 144 -6.74 -28.00 2.67
N VAL A 145 -6.50 -27.86 3.98
CA VAL A 145 -7.04 -28.72 5.02
C VAL A 145 -8.41 -28.21 5.47
N LYS A 146 -9.49 -28.91 5.09
CA LYS A 146 -10.88 -28.51 5.36
C LYS A 146 -11.17 -28.25 6.85
N GLU A 147 -10.57 -29.02 7.74
CA GLU A 147 -10.74 -28.89 9.20
C GLU A 147 -10.30 -27.52 9.74
N LYS A 148 -9.40 -26.83 9.03
CA LYS A 148 -8.88 -25.51 9.42
C LYS A 148 -9.65 -24.33 8.86
N VAL A 149 -10.63 -24.56 7.98
CA VAL A 149 -11.45 -23.49 7.40
C VAL A 149 -12.03 -22.55 8.47
N PRO A 150 -12.52 -23.02 9.63
CA PRO A 150 -12.98 -22.12 10.70
C PRO A 150 -11.90 -21.18 11.24
N GLU A 151 -10.65 -21.66 11.36
CA GLU A 151 -9.52 -20.84 11.83
C GLU A 151 -9.17 -19.74 10.81
N TYR A 152 -9.14 -20.09 9.53
CA TYR A 152 -8.89 -19.14 8.45
C TYR A 152 -10.04 -18.12 8.28
N ASP A 153 -11.28 -18.55 8.48
CA ASP A 153 -12.47 -17.67 8.49
C ASP A 153 -12.42 -16.66 9.64
N ALA A 154 -11.95 -17.07 10.82
CA ALA A 154 -11.73 -16.19 11.95
C ALA A 154 -10.68 -15.12 11.64
N VAL A 155 -9.60 -15.48 10.93
CA VAL A 155 -8.60 -14.49 10.45
C VAL A 155 -9.24 -13.46 9.53
N PHE A 156 -10.08 -13.87 8.57
CA PHE A 156 -10.80 -12.93 7.71
C PHE A 156 -11.77 -12.03 8.47
N SER A 157 -12.46 -12.58 9.46
CA SER A 157 -13.39 -11.83 10.31
C SER A 157 -12.66 -10.76 11.11
N ASN A 158 -11.54 -11.12 11.74
CA ASN A 158 -10.70 -10.19 12.48
C ASN A 158 -10.11 -9.13 11.54
N LEU A 159 -9.56 -9.53 10.39
CA LEU A 159 -9.01 -8.58 9.42
C LEU A 159 -10.07 -7.60 8.94
N PHE A 160 -11.29 -8.05 8.67
CA PHE A 160 -12.38 -7.16 8.29
C PHE A 160 -12.73 -6.16 9.40
N GLN A 161 -12.81 -6.62 10.65
CA GLN A 161 -13.09 -5.76 11.81
C GLN A 161 -11.98 -4.74 12.04
N GLU A 162 -10.71 -5.13 11.90
CA GLU A 162 -9.57 -4.20 11.97
C GLU A 162 -9.66 -3.13 10.88
N PHE A 163 -9.96 -3.50 9.63
CA PHE A 163 -10.19 -2.52 8.57
C PHE A 163 -11.42 -1.64 8.82
N ASP A 164 -12.44 -2.18 9.47
CA ASP A 164 -13.61 -1.41 9.85
C ASP A 164 -13.24 -0.39 10.93
N SER A 165 -12.62 -0.80 12.03
CA SER A 165 -12.22 0.11 13.12
C SER A 165 -11.16 1.12 12.67
N HIS A 166 -10.11 0.68 11.97
CA HIS A 166 -9.00 1.55 11.57
C HIS A 166 -9.42 2.62 10.55
N PHE A 167 -10.40 2.33 9.69
CA PHE A 167 -10.92 3.28 8.70
C PHE A 167 -12.34 3.75 9.05
N GLU A 168 -12.61 3.93 10.34
CA GLU A 168 -13.89 4.42 10.82
C GLU A 168 -14.19 5.84 10.30
N ASP A 169 -13.20 6.73 10.26
CA ASP A 169 -13.36 8.09 9.71
C ASP A 169 -13.84 8.09 8.26
N PHE A 170 -13.41 7.10 7.48
CA PHE A 170 -13.87 6.93 6.10
C PHE A 170 -15.36 6.58 6.02
N ARG A 171 -15.90 5.85 7.01
CA ARG A 171 -17.35 5.61 7.10
C ARG A 171 -18.08 6.89 7.47
N HIS A 172 -17.58 7.62 8.47
CA HIS A 172 -18.22 8.85 8.95
C HIS A 172 -18.29 9.93 7.86
N ASN A 173 -17.30 10.00 6.98
CA ASN A 173 -17.24 10.99 5.90
C ASN A 173 -17.76 10.43 4.56
N ALA A 174 -18.43 9.27 4.54
CA ALA A 174 -18.82 8.61 3.29
C ALA A 174 -19.77 9.45 2.42
N SER A 175 -20.74 10.14 3.04
CA SER A 175 -21.67 11.04 2.34
C SER A 175 -20.94 12.25 1.73
N ASP A 176 -20.00 12.83 2.48
CA ASP A 176 -19.18 13.94 2.00
C ASP A 176 -18.27 13.54 0.83
N PHE A 177 -17.71 12.33 0.89
CA PHE A 177 -16.94 11.76 -0.22
C PHE A 177 -17.82 11.51 -1.45
N GLU A 178 -19.03 11.00 -1.25
CA GLU A 178 -19.97 10.78 -2.34
C GLU A 178 -20.43 12.08 -2.97
N TRP A 179 -20.69 13.12 -2.17
CA TRP A 179 -21.02 14.45 -2.67
C TRP A 179 -19.88 15.02 -3.51
N PHE A 180 -18.64 14.87 -3.04
CA PHE A 180 -17.47 15.33 -3.76
C PHE A 180 -17.19 14.56 -5.06
N VAL A 181 -17.43 13.25 -5.09
CA VAL A 181 -17.11 12.42 -6.27
C VAL A 181 -18.27 12.32 -7.25
N GLN A 182 -19.51 12.39 -6.77
CA GLN A 182 -20.73 12.17 -7.55
C GLN A 182 -21.77 13.28 -7.35
N PRO A 183 -21.39 14.56 -7.55
CA PRO A 183 -22.29 15.68 -7.23
C PRO A 183 -23.56 15.72 -8.11
N PHE A 184 -23.54 15.09 -9.28
CA PHE A 184 -24.69 15.03 -10.20
C PHE A 184 -25.64 13.86 -9.95
N THR A 185 -25.31 12.91 -9.06
CA THR A 185 -26.12 11.72 -8.82
C THR A 185 -26.35 11.42 -7.34
N ILE A 186 -25.76 12.20 -6.43
CA ILE A 186 -26.01 12.05 -5.00
C ILE A 186 -27.50 12.30 -4.68
N SER A 187 -28.02 11.54 -3.72
CA SER A 187 -29.32 11.85 -3.13
C SER A 187 -29.20 13.09 -2.24
N VAL A 188 -30.01 14.11 -2.51
CA VAL A 188 -30.01 15.37 -1.75
C VAL A 188 -30.27 15.11 -0.26
N ASP A 189 -31.10 14.12 0.08
CA ASP A 189 -31.43 13.73 1.45
C ASP A 189 -30.24 13.17 2.25
N THR A 190 -29.15 12.78 1.56
CA THR A 190 -27.93 12.26 2.21
C THR A 190 -26.88 13.34 2.49
N VAL A 191 -27.12 14.55 1.98
CA VAL A 191 -26.25 15.71 2.13
C VAL A 191 -26.77 16.55 3.30
N SER A 192 -25.86 17.19 4.05
CA SER A 192 -26.23 18.07 5.16
C SER A 192 -27.22 19.16 4.73
N ASP A 193 -28.23 19.43 5.57
CA ASP A 193 -29.35 20.32 5.29
C ASP A 193 -28.91 21.69 4.73
N ASP A 194 -27.80 22.23 5.22
CA ASP A 194 -27.34 23.53 4.79
C ASP A 194 -26.77 23.51 3.36
N LEU A 195 -26.32 22.37 2.87
CA LEU A 195 -25.74 22.21 1.54
C LEU A 195 -26.79 21.91 0.46
N GLN A 196 -27.95 21.33 0.81
CA GLN A 196 -28.91 20.68 -0.10
C GLN A 196 -29.35 21.51 -1.31
N MET A 197 -29.41 22.84 -1.20
CA MET A 197 -29.80 23.72 -2.31
C MET A 197 -28.78 23.70 -3.48
N GLU A 198 -27.48 23.63 -3.19
CA GLU A 198 -26.43 23.63 -4.21
C GLU A 198 -26.45 22.36 -5.10
N PRO A 199 -26.54 21.12 -4.56
CA PRO A 199 -26.75 19.91 -5.34
C PRO A 199 -27.98 19.99 -6.27
N ILE A 200 -29.12 20.51 -5.79
CA ILE A 200 -30.34 20.61 -6.60
C ILE A 200 -30.09 21.49 -7.83
N GLU A 201 -29.51 22.67 -7.62
CA GLU A 201 -29.21 23.60 -8.72
C GLU A 201 -28.14 23.04 -9.67
N LEU A 202 -27.11 22.39 -9.12
CA LEU A 202 -26.03 21.80 -9.90
C LEU A 202 -26.51 20.64 -10.77
N GLN A 203 -27.38 19.76 -10.24
CA GLN A 203 -27.91 18.61 -10.97
C GLN A 203 -28.69 19.00 -12.24
N CYS A 204 -29.27 20.21 -12.24
CA CYS A 204 -29.95 20.83 -13.36
C CYS A 204 -29.02 21.61 -14.33
N ASP A 205 -27.74 21.83 -13.97
CA ASP A 205 -26.78 22.56 -14.79
C ASP A 205 -26.13 21.66 -15.86
N SER A 206 -26.64 21.78 -17.09
CA SER A 206 -26.19 20.94 -18.21
C SER A 206 -24.75 21.22 -18.65
N GLU A 207 -24.28 22.47 -18.50
CA GLU A 207 -22.92 22.86 -18.90
C GLU A 207 -21.90 22.28 -17.92
N LEU A 208 -22.13 22.45 -16.61
CA LEU A 208 -21.27 21.86 -15.59
C LEU A 208 -21.32 20.33 -15.63
N LYS A 209 -22.47 19.72 -15.93
CA LYS A 209 -22.58 18.27 -16.12
C LYS A 209 -21.74 17.75 -17.28
N HIS A 210 -21.70 18.50 -18.38
CA HIS A 210 -20.85 18.18 -19.52
C HIS A 210 -19.36 18.25 -19.13
N LYS A 211 -18.96 19.36 -18.48
CA LYS A 211 -17.59 19.55 -17.97
C LYS A 211 -17.17 18.41 -17.04
N PHE A 212 -18.03 18.03 -16.08
CA PHE A 212 -17.80 16.94 -15.14
C PHE A 212 -17.52 15.60 -15.83
N ARG A 213 -18.23 15.29 -16.92
CA ARG A 213 -18.00 14.05 -17.70
C ARG A 213 -16.74 14.08 -18.54
N SER A 214 -16.26 15.27 -18.91
CA SER A 214 -15.12 15.45 -19.81
C SER A 214 -13.78 15.70 -19.12
N LEU A 215 -13.79 16.15 -17.86
CA LEU A 215 -12.60 16.58 -17.14
C LEU A 215 -12.26 15.65 -15.97
N PRO A 216 -10.97 15.53 -15.60
CA PRO A 216 -10.59 14.99 -14.30
C PRO A 216 -11.28 15.75 -13.16
N LEU A 217 -11.61 15.05 -12.07
CA LEU A 217 -12.35 15.63 -10.94
C LEU A 217 -11.70 16.91 -10.38
N THR A 218 -10.37 16.93 -10.28
CA THR A 218 -9.59 18.09 -9.83
C THR A 218 -9.73 19.31 -10.74
N ASP A 219 -9.92 19.09 -12.05
CA ASP A 219 -10.04 20.16 -13.03
C ASP A 219 -11.49 20.63 -13.16
N PHE A 220 -12.46 19.72 -13.01
CA PHE A 220 -13.87 20.08 -12.91
C PHE A 220 -14.10 21.12 -11.81
N TYR A 221 -13.57 20.91 -10.60
CA TYR A 221 -13.76 21.85 -9.48
C TYR A 221 -13.13 23.23 -9.73
N LYS A 222 -12.17 23.38 -10.64
CA LYS A 222 -11.64 24.69 -11.04
C LYS A 222 -12.62 25.46 -11.94
N CYS A 223 -13.55 24.77 -12.58
CA CYS A 223 -14.56 25.35 -13.45
C CYS A 223 -15.87 25.69 -12.72
N VAL A 224 -16.03 25.29 -11.45
CA VAL A 224 -17.25 25.55 -10.67
C VAL A 224 -17.25 27.00 -10.19
N PRO A 225 -18.28 27.79 -10.52
CA PRO A 225 -18.33 29.21 -10.16
C PRO A 225 -18.61 29.39 -8.65
N ALA A 226 -17.62 29.91 -7.91
CA ALA A 226 -17.70 30.07 -6.44
C ALA A 226 -18.76 31.06 -5.96
N ASN A 227 -19.24 31.97 -6.82
CA ASN A 227 -20.35 32.86 -6.50
C ASN A 227 -21.71 32.15 -6.49
N ARG A 228 -21.85 31.04 -7.23
CA ARG A 228 -23.08 30.25 -7.31
C ARG A 228 -23.04 29.01 -6.42
N TYR A 229 -21.87 28.39 -6.27
CA TYR A 229 -21.67 27.18 -5.47
C TYR A 229 -20.58 27.35 -4.40
N PRO A 230 -20.70 28.34 -3.49
CA PRO A 230 -19.66 28.64 -2.52
C PRO A 230 -19.37 27.47 -1.57
N LYS A 231 -20.39 26.71 -1.14
CA LYS A 231 -20.22 25.65 -0.16
C LYS A 231 -19.59 24.41 -0.79
N MET A 232 -20.02 24.04 -1.99
CA MET A 232 -19.41 22.99 -2.81
C MET A 232 -17.93 23.29 -3.07
N CYS A 233 -17.60 24.52 -3.47
CA CYS A 233 -16.21 24.93 -3.69
C CYS A 233 -15.37 24.82 -2.42
N LYS A 234 -15.91 25.25 -1.27
CA LYS A 234 -15.23 25.12 0.03
C LYS A 234 -14.98 23.66 0.40
N GLN A 235 -15.98 22.80 0.25
CA GLN A 235 -15.85 21.37 0.54
C GLN A 235 -14.86 20.69 -0.40
N ALA A 236 -14.88 21.05 -1.69
CA ALA A 236 -13.91 20.55 -2.66
C ALA A 236 -12.46 20.92 -2.28
N GLN A 237 -12.24 22.15 -1.80
CA GLN A 237 -10.92 22.57 -1.30
C GLN A 237 -10.48 21.72 -0.11
N VAL A 238 -11.39 21.40 0.82
CA VAL A 238 -11.09 20.50 1.94
C VAL A 238 -10.70 19.12 1.41
N MET A 239 -11.52 18.50 0.57
CA MET A 239 -11.26 17.16 0.03
C MET A 239 -9.96 17.07 -0.78
N LEU A 240 -9.64 18.11 -1.54
CA LEU A 240 -8.40 18.19 -2.33
C LEU A 240 -7.16 18.49 -1.49
N SER A 241 -7.32 19.01 -0.27
CA SER A 241 -6.20 19.31 0.64
C SER A 241 -5.90 18.20 1.65
N LEU A 242 -6.81 17.22 1.80
CA LEU A 242 -6.61 16.07 2.68
C LEU A 242 -5.53 15.13 2.14
N PHE A 243 -4.46 14.95 2.91
CA PHE A 243 -3.43 13.94 2.67
C PHE A 243 -3.88 12.59 3.25
N GLY A 244 -4.20 11.62 2.38
CA GLY A 244 -4.60 10.30 2.86
C GLY A 244 -3.49 9.28 3.02
N SER A 245 -2.23 9.64 2.77
CA SER A 245 -1.08 8.80 3.08
C SER A 245 0.14 9.62 3.49
N THR A 246 1.00 9.00 4.30
CA THR A 246 2.31 9.53 4.68
C THR A 246 3.34 9.38 3.57
N TYR A 247 2.96 8.96 2.36
CA TYR A 247 3.89 8.68 1.27
C TYR A 247 4.82 9.86 0.96
N HIS A 248 4.28 11.08 0.89
CA HIS A 248 5.08 12.27 0.67
C HIS A 248 6.10 12.49 1.80
N CYS A 249 5.73 12.23 3.06
CA CYS A 249 6.64 12.28 4.19
C CYS A 249 7.70 11.18 4.09
N GLU A 250 7.33 9.94 3.78
CA GLU A 250 8.25 8.81 3.64
C GLU A 250 9.27 8.98 2.51
N GLN A 251 8.84 9.53 1.37
CA GLN A 251 9.72 9.94 0.27
C GLN A 251 10.70 11.03 0.73
N THR A 252 10.20 12.05 1.43
CA THR A 252 11.02 13.13 2.00
C THR A 252 12.08 12.58 2.94
N PHE A 253 11.72 11.68 3.86
CA PHE A 253 12.66 11.04 4.79
C PHE A 253 13.67 10.13 4.07
N SER A 254 13.22 9.35 3.09
CA SER A 254 14.10 8.47 2.30
C SER A 254 15.15 9.28 1.55
N LEU A 255 14.73 10.39 0.94
CA LEU A 255 15.63 11.34 0.28
C LEU A 255 16.57 12.03 1.27
N MET A 256 16.09 12.37 2.47
CA MET A 256 16.94 12.93 3.51
C MET A 256 18.05 11.96 3.93
N ASN A 257 17.75 10.66 4.05
CA ASN A 257 18.74 9.63 4.35
C ASN A 257 19.82 9.51 3.26
N LEU A 258 19.44 9.66 1.98
CA LEU A 258 20.42 9.70 0.89
C LEU A 258 21.32 10.94 0.97
N ASN A 259 20.77 12.09 1.37
CA ASN A 259 21.53 13.33 1.48
C ASN A 259 22.41 13.39 2.72
N LYS A 260 21.96 12.84 3.85
CA LYS A 260 22.74 12.65 5.08
C LYS A 260 23.60 11.39 4.98
N CYS A 261 24.56 11.35 4.06
CA CYS A 261 25.54 10.27 4.00
C CYS A 261 26.80 10.63 4.82
N LYS A 262 27.57 9.62 5.24
CA LYS A 262 28.85 9.78 5.96
C LYS A 262 29.89 10.65 5.24
N LEU A 263 29.70 10.92 3.94
CA LEU A 263 30.58 11.75 3.12
C LEU A 263 30.14 13.23 3.04
N ARG A 264 28.95 13.59 3.56
CA ARG A 264 28.37 14.95 3.50
C ARG A 264 28.21 15.57 4.89
N CYS A 265 29.28 15.56 5.67
CA CYS A 265 29.29 16.01 7.08
C CYS A 265 29.11 17.53 7.31
N LYS A 266 29.06 18.35 6.25
CA LYS A 266 28.95 19.83 6.36
C LYS A 266 27.56 20.39 6.02
N LEU A 267 26.57 19.54 5.74
CA LEU A 267 25.21 20.01 5.48
C LEU A 267 24.60 20.55 6.76
N THR A 268 24.33 21.85 6.79
CA THR A 268 23.52 22.48 7.85
C THR A 268 22.03 22.20 7.64
N ASP A 269 21.23 22.43 8.67
CA ASP A 269 19.76 22.27 8.59
C ASP A 269 19.13 23.16 7.51
N SER A 270 19.66 24.37 7.27
CA SER A 270 19.21 25.23 6.18
C SER A 270 19.45 24.59 4.81
N HIS A 271 20.59 23.95 4.60
CA HIS A 271 20.86 23.23 3.35
C HIS A 271 19.90 22.06 3.16
N LEU A 272 19.64 21.30 4.23
CA LEU A 272 18.70 20.18 4.19
C LEU A 272 17.27 20.65 3.88
N HIS A 273 16.82 21.72 4.52
CA HIS A 273 15.53 22.34 4.23
C HIS A 273 15.42 22.75 2.76
N ASN A 274 16.44 23.44 2.22
CA ASN A 274 16.45 23.86 0.81
C ASN A 274 16.42 22.67 -0.16
N ILE A 275 17.20 21.62 0.12
CA ILE A 275 17.20 20.40 -0.69
C ILE A 275 15.82 19.76 -0.66
N LEU A 276 15.20 19.61 0.51
CA LEU A 276 13.86 19.03 0.65
C LEU A 276 12.81 19.86 -0.10
N THR A 277 12.84 21.19 0.03
CA THR A 277 11.93 22.08 -0.69
C THR A 277 12.08 21.94 -2.21
N LEU A 278 13.30 21.90 -2.73
CA LEU A 278 13.54 21.77 -4.17
C LEU A 278 13.16 20.41 -4.74
N THR A 279 13.23 19.35 -3.93
CA THR A 279 13.04 17.97 -4.39
C THR A 279 11.62 17.46 -4.20
N VAL A 280 10.91 17.96 -3.19
CA VAL A 280 9.52 17.56 -2.88
C VAL A 280 8.52 18.48 -3.58
N SER A 281 8.87 19.75 -3.79
CA SER A 281 7.97 20.68 -4.49
C SER A 281 8.04 20.51 -6.01
N ARG A 282 6.90 20.75 -6.68
CA ARG A 282 6.84 20.92 -8.14
C ARG A 282 7.12 22.36 -8.58
N LEU A 283 7.65 23.18 -7.67
CA LEU A 283 7.92 24.58 -7.96
C LEU A 283 9.11 24.64 -8.90
N ASN A 284 8.90 25.16 -10.10
CA ASN A 284 10.00 25.47 -10.99
C ASN A 284 10.70 26.73 -10.44
N PRO A 285 11.96 26.63 -10.00
CA PRO A 285 12.69 27.80 -9.58
C PRO A 285 12.79 28.77 -10.77
N ASN A 286 12.53 30.05 -10.53
CA ASN A 286 12.71 31.07 -11.56
C ASN A 286 14.22 31.31 -11.76
N LEU A 287 14.84 30.43 -12.56
CA LEU A 287 16.28 30.42 -12.82
C LEU A 287 16.73 31.75 -13.45
N GLU A 288 15.93 32.35 -14.32
CA GLU A 288 16.26 33.63 -14.93
C GLU A 288 16.40 34.75 -13.89
N LYS A 289 15.48 34.83 -12.92
CA LYS A 289 15.56 35.81 -11.84
C LYS A 289 16.75 35.53 -10.91
N LEU A 290 17.05 34.26 -10.64
CA LEU A 290 18.21 33.87 -9.82
C LEU A 290 19.54 34.19 -10.51
N LEU A 291 19.63 33.99 -11.82
CA LEU A 291 20.82 34.30 -12.62
C LEU A 291 21.04 35.81 -12.73
N LYS A 292 19.97 36.60 -12.89
CA LYS A 292 20.05 38.07 -12.90
C LYS A 292 20.50 38.66 -11.56
N ASN A 293 20.23 37.97 -10.45
CA ASN A 293 20.60 38.43 -9.10
C ASN A 293 21.98 37.93 -8.63
N LYS A 294 22.72 37.18 -9.44
CA LYS A 294 24.09 36.78 -9.13
C LYS A 294 25.08 37.70 -9.84
N ASP A 295 25.62 38.66 -9.10
CA ASP A 295 26.63 39.62 -9.59
C ASP A 295 28.05 39.04 -9.74
N GLN A 296 28.28 37.78 -9.37
CA GLN A 296 29.60 37.14 -9.50
C GLN A 296 29.52 35.84 -10.29
N LEU A 297 29.86 35.95 -11.57
CA LEU A 297 30.45 34.85 -12.32
C LEU A 297 31.84 34.62 -11.71
N HIS A 298 32.06 33.49 -11.07
CA HIS A 298 33.41 33.09 -10.66
C HIS A 298 34.28 33.03 -11.91
N VAL A 299 35.19 34.00 -12.06
CA VAL A 299 36.26 33.92 -13.04
C VAL A 299 37.22 32.86 -12.50
N SER A 300 37.43 31.78 -13.27
CA SER A 300 38.42 30.77 -12.92
C SER A 300 39.80 31.43 -12.84
N HIS A 301 40.51 31.22 -11.73
CA HIS A 301 41.95 31.45 -11.64
C HIS A 301 42.70 30.28 -12.28
#